data_AF-A0A834M7C2-F1
#
_entry.id   AF-A0A834M7C2-F1
#
_cell.length_a   1.000
_cell.length_b   1.000
_cell.length_c   1.000
_cell.angle_alpha   90.00
_cell.angle_beta   90.00
_cell.angle_gamma   90.00
#
_symmetry.space_group_name_H-M   'P 1'
#
loop_
_entity.id
_entity.type
_entity.pdbx_description
1 polymer ?
#
loop_
_entity_poly.entity_id
_entity_poly.type
_entity_poly.pdbx_seq_one_letter_code
_entity_poly.pdbx_strand_id
1 'polypeptide(L)'
;MDNKNIIVDTIEKSQYSPEFRLKAGFFLAAVSGISAIVGFGTTIAAARKRDPTHFGKGFIPTKELPETGAGLALRALGWGTLYAITGCGILFYGIWTISGAHNLKEFRQKMGEILPRIPKNNPPQGRTEFSGLNDFLDYIQHQKSSKDKTEH
;
A
#
# COMPACT_ATOMS: atom_id res chain seq x y z
N MET A 1 -15.63 31.94 10.49
CA MET A 1 -14.19 31.61 10.67
C MET A 1 -13.75 30.59 9.61
N ASP A 2 -14.30 30.69 8.40
CA ASP A 2 -14.32 29.58 7.42
C ASP A 2 -13.33 29.77 6.27
N ASN A 3 -12.65 30.92 6.24
CA ASN A 3 -11.76 31.29 5.14
C ASN A 3 -10.40 30.54 5.20
N LYS A 4 -9.95 30.11 6.39
CA LYS A 4 -8.62 29.48 6.56
C LYS A 4 -8.56 28.01 6.12
N ASN A 5 -9.69 27.29 6.17
CA ASN A 5 -9.75 25.88 5.77
C ASN A 5 -10.01 25.73 4.26
N ILE A 6 -10.68 26.70 3.64
CA ILE A 6 -10.90 26.72 2.19
C ILE A 6 -9.60 26.99 1.44
N ILE A 7 -8.75 27.90 1.93
CA ILE A 7 -7.45 28.18 1.32
C ILE A 7 -6.47 26.99 1.44
N VAL A 8 -6.45 26.21 2.53
CA VAL A 8 -5.52 25.07 2.66
C VAL A 8 -5.95 23.86 1.79
N ASP A 9 -7.24 23.53 1.75
CA ASP A 9 -7.78 22.44 0.91
C ASP A 9 -7.73 22.79 -0.61
N THR A 10 -7.60 24.07 -0.94
CA THR A 10 -7.47 24.58 -2.33
C THR A 10 -6.01 24.61 -2.78
N ILE A 11 -5.06 24.90 -1.89
CA ILE A 11 -3.63 25.02 -2.24
C ILE A 11 -2.98 23.64 -2.51
N GLU A 12 -3.42 22.55 -1.88
CA GLU A 12 -2.90 21.20 -2.20
C GLU A 12 -3.46 20.65 -3.53
N LYS A 13 -4.72 20.97 -3.86
CA LYS A 13 -5.39 20.46 -5.07
C LYS A 13 -5.08 21.23 -6.37
N SER A 14 -4.39 22.36 -6.29
CA SER A 14 -4.33 23.36 -7.39
C SER A 14 -3.07 23.32 -8.28
N GLN A 15 -2.05 22.51 -7.99
CA GLN A 15 -0.77 22.57 -8.72
C GLN A 15 -0.23 21.20 -9.17
N TYR A 16 -1.11 20.25 -9.49
CA TYR A 16 -0.71 19.04 -10.19
C TYR A 16 -1.49 18.97 -11.49
N SER A 17 -0.91 19.51 -12.56
CA SER A 17 -1.51 19.39 -13.89
C SER A 17 -1.67 17.90 -14.25
N PRO A 18 -2.73 17.54 -14.99
CA PRO A 18 -3.04 16.14 -15.31
C PRO A 18 -1.85 15.41 -15.96
N GLU A 19 -1.05 16.13 -16.74
CA GLU A 19 0.21 15.69 -17.34
C GLU A 19 1.30 15.36 -16.32
N PHE A 20 1.43 16.13 -15.24
CA PHE A 20 2.35 15.80 -14.16
C PHE A 20 1.86 14.51 -13.47
N ARG A 21 0.54 14.35 -13.22
CA ARG A 21 -0.04 13.15 -12.54
C ARG A 21 0.24 11.90 -13.35
N LEU A 22 0.10 12.02 -14.66
CA LEU A 22 0.38 10.96 -15.60
C LEU A 22 1.87 10.59 -15.59
N LYS A 23 2.77 11.59 -15.64
CA LYS A 23 4.23 11.37 -15.57
C LYS A 23 4.66 10.69 -14.26
N ALA A 24 4.17 11.16 -13.12
CA ALA A 24 4.51 10.59 -11.82
C ALA A 24 3.91 9.20 -11.62
N GLY A 25 2.69 8.95 -12.10
CA GLY A 25 2.08 7.63 -12.10
C GLY A 25 2.88 6.63 -12.93
N PHE A 26 3.33 7.04 -14.13
CA PHE A 26 4.14 6.18 -14.98
C PHE A 26 5.51 5.87 -14.36
N PHE A 27 6.15 6.88 -13.75
CA PHE A 27 7.41 6.71 -13.05
C PHE A 27 7.27 5.76 -11.84
N LEU A 28 6.24 5.93 -11.02
CA LEU A 28 5.98 5.08 -9.87
C LEU A 28 5.64 3.63 -10.28
N ALA A 29 4.85 3.47 -11.34
CA ALA A 29 4.54 2.15 -11.89
C ALA A 29 5.78 1.46 -12.44
N ALA A 30 6.68 2.19 -13.12
CA ALA A 30 7.93 1.65 -13.64
C ALA A 30 8.85 1.21 -12.50
N VAL A 31 9.10 2.06 -11.49
CA VAL A 31 9.98 1.68 -10.37
C VAL A 31 9.40 0.53 -9.54
N SER A 32 8.07 0.52 -9.32
CA SER A 32 7.36 -0.57 -8.66
C SER A 32 7.45 -1.87 -9.47
N GLY A 33 7.23 -1.81 -10.78
CA GLY A 33 7.32 -2.95 -11.68
C GLY A 33 8.71 -3.56 -11.70
N ILE A 34 9.76 -2.74 -11.82
CA ILE A 34 11.16 -3.19 -11.75
C ILE A 34 11.44 -3.83 -10.40
N SER A 35 11.00 -3.23 -9.29
CA SER A 35 11.16 -3.78 -7.95
C SER A 35 10.48 -5.14 -7.78
N ALA A 36 9.27 -5.30 -8.32
CA ALA A 36 8.53 -6.57 -8.25
C ALA A 36 9.23 -7.67 -9.06
N ILE A 37 9.70 -7.37 -10.27
CA ILE A 37 10.42 -8.33 -11.12
C ILE A 37 11.74 -8.75 -10.45
N VAL A 38 12.50 -7.79 -9.89
CA VAL A 38 13.77 -8.08 -9.21
C VAL A 38 13.53 -8.88 -7.92
N GLY A 39 12.57 -8.50 -7.08
CA GLY A 39 12.26 -9.21 -5.84
C GLY A 39 11.73 -10.63 -6.07
N PHE A 40 10.83 -10.80 -7.03
CA PHE A 40 10.29 -12.11 -7.40
C PHE A 40 11.35 -12.97 -8.11
N GLY A 41 12.12 -12.38 -9.02
CA GLY A 41 13.21 -13.06 -9.74
C GLY A 41 14.33 -13.53 -8.82
N THR A 42 14.73 -12.73 -7.83
CA THR A 42 15.72 -13.14 -6.83
C THR A 42 15.21 -14.29 -5.96
N THR A 43 13.92 -14.27 -5.59
CA THR A 43 13.27 -15.37 -4.85
C THR A 43 13.24 -16.67 -5.68
N ILE A 44 12.89 -16.59 -6.97
CA ILE A 44 12.92 -17.74 -7.89
C ILE A 44 14.35 -18.26 -8.06
N ALA A 45 15.34 -17.38 -8.22
CA ALA A 45 16.74 -17.77 -8.36
C ALA A 45 17.27 -18.47 -7.10
N ALA A 46 16.89 -17.98 -5.91
CA ALA A 46 17.23 -18.62 -4.65
C ALA A 46 16.55 -19.99 -4.49
N ALA A 47 15.29 -20.13 -4.93
CA ALA A 47 14.58 -21.40 -4.95
C ALA A 47 15.23 -22.40 -5.94
N ARG A 48 15.61 -21.95 -7.13
CA ARG A 48 16.32 -22.76 -8.14
C ARG A 48 17.69 -23.27 -7.63
N LYS A 49 18.42 -22.45 -6.86
CA LYS A 49 19.70 -22.88 -6.26
C LYS A 49 19.53 -24.00 -5.24
N ARG A 50 18.39 -24.05 -4.53
CA ARG A 50 18.11 -25.09 -3.54
C ARG A 50 17.70 -26.41 -4.18
N ASP A 51 17.02 -26.38 -5.33
CA ASP A 51 16.58 -27.61 -6.00
C ASP A 51 16.65 -27.47 -7.55
N PRO A 52 17.85 -27.63 -8.13
CA PRO A 52 18.09 -27.38 -9.55
C PRO A 52 17.44 -28.41 -10.48
N THR A 53 17.26 -29.64 -10.00
CA THR A 53 16.79 -30.80 -10.78
C THR A 53 15.27 -30.83 -10.95
N HIS A 54 14.50 -30.34 -9.98
CA HIS A 54 13.04 -30.31 -10.04
C HIS A 54 12.50 -28.96 -10.55
N PHE A 55 13.15 -27.83 -10.24
CA PHE A 55 12.72 -26.51 -10.72
C PHE A 55 13.02 -26.29 -12.21
N GLY A 56 14.19 -26.72 -12.70
CA GLY A 56 14.58 -26.52 -14.11
C GLY A 56 13.68 -27.26 -15.09
N LYS A 57 13.20 -28.45 -14.70
CA LYS A 57 12.25 -29.25 -15.50
C LYS A 57 10.85 -28.62 -15.55
N GLY A 58 10.48 -27.76 -14.60
CA GLY A 58 9.21 -27.03 -14.60
C GLY A 58 9.20 -25.74 -15.42
N PHE A 59 10.37 -25.20 -15.79
CA PHE A 59 10.49 -23.97 -16.56
C PHE A 59 10.64 -24.20 -18.08
N ILE A 60 11.09 -25.39 -18.48
CA ILE A 60 11.25 -25.79 -19.88
C ILE A 60 9.99 -26.58 -20.28
N PRO A 61 9.12 -26.06 -21.16
CA PRO A 61 7.95 -26.80 -21.65
C PRO A 61 8.45 -27.86 -22.65
N THR A 62 8.96 -28.97 -22.16
CA THR A 62 9.29 -30.10 -23.04
C THR A 62 8.01 -30.85 -23.38
N LYS A 63 7.79 -31.08 -24.67
CA LYS A 63 6.55 -31.63 -25.25
C LYS A 63 6.31 -33.11 -24.90
N GLU A 64 7.25 -33.77 -24.22
CA GLU A 64 7.30 -35.23 -24.16
C GLU A 64 7.27 -35.84 -22.75
N LEU A 65 7.20 -35.04 -21.68
CA LEU A 65 7.05 -35.57 -20.32
C LEU A 65 6.00 -34.76 -19.53
N PRO A 66 5.01 -35.41 -18.92
CA PRO A 66 3.93 -34.75 -18.20
C PRO A 66 4.48 -33.90 -17.06
N GLU A 67 3.81 -32.77 -16.87
CA GLU A 67 4.30 -31.57 -16.21
C GLU A 67 4.84 -31.81 -14.81
N THR A 68 6.01 -31.23 -14.51
CA THR A 68 6.50 -31.18 -13.13
C THR A 68 5.60 -30.25 -12.31
N GLY A 69 5.41 -30.54 -11.02
CA GLY A 69 4.56 -29.74 -10.12
C GLY A 69 4.90 -28.24 -10.09
N ALA A 70 6.15 -27.87 -10.39
CA ALA A 70 6.56 -26.47 -10.50
C ALA A 70 5.98 -25.76 -11.75
N GLY A 71 5.83 -26.44 -12.88
CA GLY A 71 5.24 -25.87 -14.10
C GLY A 71 3.73 -25.67 -13.98
N LEU A 72 3.05 -26.65 -13.37
CA LEU A 72 1.63 -26.54 -12.97
C LEU A 72 1.42 -25.38 -12.00
N ALA A 73 2.26 -25.26 -10.96
CA ALA A 73 2.18 -24.19 -9.97
C ALA A 73 2.44 -22.80 -10.58
N LEU A 74 3.41 -22.67 -11.49
CA LEU A 74 3.71 -21.41 -12.17
C LEU A 74 2.55 -20.97 -13.07
N ARG A 75 1.93 -21.89 -13.82
CA ARG A 75 0.73 -21.55 -14.60
C ARG A 75 -0.46 -21.21 -13.70
N ALA A 76 -0.72 -21.99 -12.65
CA ALA A 76 -1.78 -21.69 -11.69
C ALA A 76 -1.58 -20.32 -11.01
N LEU A 77 -0.34 -20.00 -10.61
CA LEU A 77 0.03 -18.70 -10.04
C LEU A 77 -0.12 -17.58 -11.08
N GLY A 78 0.29 -17.81 -12.33
CA GLY A 78 0.17 -16.85 -13.42
C GLY A 78 -1.28 -16.48 -13.70
N TRP A 79 -2.14 -17.48 -13.95
CA TRP A 79 -3.57 -17.26 -14.17
C TRP A 79 -4.23 -16.68 -12.91
N GLY A 80 -3.83 -17.13 -11.71
CA GLY A 80 -4.31 -16.58 -10.45
C GLY A 80 -4.00 -15.11 -10.25
N THR A 81 -2.80 -14.66 -10.63
CA THR A 81 -2.40 -13.24 -10.53
C THR A 81 -3.17 -12.38 -11.54
N LEU A 82 -3.40 -12.89 -12.76
CA LEU A 82 -4.24 -12.23 -13.77
C LEU A 82 -5.69 -12.08 -13.29
N TYR A 83 -6.27 -13.13 -12.70
CA TYR A 83 -7.60 -13.09 -12.11
C TYR A 83 -7.66 -12.19 -10.87
N ALA A 84 -6.61 -12.14 -10.06
CA ALA A 84 -6.56 -11.25 -8.91
C ALA A 84 -6.54 -9.78 -9.33
N ILE A 85 -5.72 -9.41 -10.31
CA ILE A 85 -5.65 -8.03 -10.83
C ILE A 85 -6.98 -7.66 -11.50
N THR A 86 -7.51 -8.55 -12.34
CA THR A 86 -8.77 -8.33 -13.06
C THR A 86 -9.96 -8.28 -12.10
N GLY A 87 -10.03 -9.20 -11.13
CA GLY A 87 -11.07 -9.28 -10.12
C GLY A 87 -11.03 -8.10 -9.16
N CYS A 88 -9.87 -7.74 -8.60
CA CYS A 88 -9.74 -6.53 -7.79
C CYS A 88 -10.07 -5.29 -8.61
N GLY A 89 -9.65 -5.20 -9.87
CA GLY A 89 -9.98 -4.09 -10.77
C GLY A 89 -11.48 -3.95 -10.98
N ILE A 90 -12.18 -5.06 -11.30
CA ILE A 90 -13.63 -5.08 -11.51
C ILE A 90 -14.38 -4.83 -10.20
N LEU A 91 -13.93 -5.35 -9.06
CA LEU A 91 -14.56 -5.11 -7.76
C LEU A 91 -14.38 -3.66 -7.31
N PHE A 92 -13.17 -3.09 -7.42
CA PHE A 92 -12.94 -1.67 -7.14
C PHE A 92 -13.68 -0.77 -8.11
N TYR A 93 -13.73 -1.12 -9.40
CA TYR A 93 -14.53 -0.41 -10.38
C TYR A 93 -16.03 -0.54 -10.09
N GLY A 94 -16.49 -1.71 -9.64
CA GLY A 94 -17.88 -1.95 -9.24
C GLY A 94 -18.26 -1.12 -8.02
N ILE A 95 -17.38 -1.05 -7.01
CA ILE A 95 -17.54 -0.16 -5.85
C ILE A 95 -17.52 1.31 -6.29
N TRP A 96 -16.64 1.69 -7.22
CA TRP A 96 -16.59 3.02 -7.82
C TRP A 96 -17.90 3.35 -8.58
N THR A 97 -18.43 2.39 -9.34
CA THR A 97 -19.66 2.49 -10.14
C THR A 97 -20.90 2.59 -9.26
N ILE A 98 -21.01 1.76 -8.22
CA ILE A 98 -22.13 1.78 -7.28
C ILE A 98 -22.03 2.99 -6.35
N SER A 99 -20.82 3.47 -6.06
CA SER A 99 -20.61 4.66 -5.23
C SER A 99 -21.08 5.96 -5.89
N GLY A 100 -21.31 6.01 -7.22
CA GLY A 100 -21.82 7.20 -7.93
C GLY A 100 -20.98 8.48 -7.75
N ALA A 101 -19.78 8.38 -7.16
CA ALA A 101 -18.98 9.51 -6.76
C ALA A 101 -17.91 9.76 -7.81
N HIS A 102 -18.14 10.75 -8.67
CA HIS A 102 -17.07 11.33 -9.48
C HIS A 102 -16.04 12.11 -8.62
N ASN A 103 -16.19 12.13 -7.28
CA ASN A 103 -15.31 12.81 -6.34
C ASN A 103 -15.26 12.16 -4.93
N LEU A 104 -14.03 11.84 -4.48
CA LEU A 104 -13.66 11.42 -3.10
C LEU A 104 -14.21 12.34 -1.99
N LYS A 105 -14.58 13.58 -2.33
CA LYS A 105 -15.09 14.58 -1.40
C LYS A 105 -16.45 14.19 -0.82
N GLU A 106 -17.31 13.60 -1.63
CA GLU A 106 -18.70 13.28 -1.28
C GLU A 106 -18.79 11.97 -0.49
N PHE A 107 -17.93 11.00 -0.82
CA PHE A 107 -17.72 9.80 -0.01
C PHE A 107 -17.14 10.15 1.37
N ARG A 108 -16.12 11.03 1.43
CA ARG A 108 -15.57 11.52 2.70
C ARG A 108 -16.61 12.25 3.54
N GLN A 109 -17.47 13.07 2.91
CA GLN A 109 -18.52 13.79 3.61
C GLN A 109 -19.59 12.84 4.16
N LYS A 110 -20.13 11.92 3.36
CA LYS A 110 -21.14 10.95 3.83
C LYS A 110 -20.59 9.98 4.87
N MET A 111 -19.36 9.49 4.70
CA MET A 111 -18.70 8.64 5.70
C MET A 111 -18.34 9.41 6.98
N GLY A 112 -17.99 10.69 6.85
CA GLY A 112 -17.74 11.58 7.99
C GLY A 112 -19.01 11.99 8.74
N GLU A 113 -20.18 11.90 8.11
CA GLU A 113 -21.49 12.15 8.72
C GLU A 113 -22.07 10.89 9.39
N ILE A 114 -21.77 9.71 8.82
CA ILE A 114 -22.13 8.39 9.37
C ILE A 114 -21.32 8.07 10.64
N LEU A 115 -20.09 8.57 10.73
CA LEU A 115 -19.28 8.44 11.94
C LEU A 115 -19.65 9.57 12.91
N PRO A 116 -20.16 9.26 14.12
CA PRO A 116 -20.44 10.28 15.12
C PRO A 116 -19.15 11.05 15.41
N ARG A 117 -19.18 12.35 15.15
CA ARG A 117 -18.02 13.24 15.27
C ARG A 117 -17.57 13.24 16.74
N ILE A 118 -16.51 12.50 17.06
CA ILE A 118 -15.96 12.45 18.42
C ILE A 118 -15.52 13.87 18.78
N PRO A 119 -16.11 14.49 19.82
CA PRO A 119 -15.70 15.82 20.25
C PRO A 119 -14.25 15.73 20.73
N LYS A 120 -13.38 16.57 20.14
CA LYS A 120 -12.01 16.74 20.63
C LYS A 120 -12.10 17.32 22.04
N ASN A 121 -11.71 16.52 23.03
CA ASN A 121 -11.57 16.99 24.40
C ASN A 121 -10.37 17.94 24.46
N ASN A 122 -10.62 19.17 24.92
CA ASN A 122 -9.61 20.18 25.22
C ASN A 122 -9.78 20.42 26.73
N PRO A 123 -8.87 19.97 27.62
CA PRO A 123 -7.50 19.49 27.41
C PRO A 123 -7.34 17.96 27.23
N PRO A 124 -6.22 17.50 26.63
CA PRO A 124 -5.91 16.09 26.40
C PRO A 124 -5.60 15.39 27.72
N GLN A 125 -6.42 14.40 28.07
CA GLN A 125 -6.27 13.61 29.29
C GLN A 125 -6.34 12.12 28.96
N GLY A 126 -5.26 11.56 28.40
CA GLY A 126 -5.16 10.10 28.21
C GLY A 126 -4.03 9.62 27.29
N ARG A 127 -3.43 8.48 27.66
CA ARG A 127 -2.23 7.81 27.08
C ARG A 127 -2.31 7.36 25.61
N THR A 128 -3.28 7.83 24.83
CA THR A 128 -3.50 7.40 23.43
C THR A 128 -3.43 8.55 22.42
N GLU A 129 -3.07 9.75 22.86
CA GLU A 129 -3.07 10.96 22.01
C GLU A 129 -1.67 11.52 21.79
N PHE A 130 -0.71 10.66 21.41
CA PHE A 130 0.57 11.16 20.91
C PHE A 130 0.32 12.02 19.67
N SER A 131 0.77 13.27 19.68
CA SER A 131 0.54 14.21 18.57
C SER A 131 1.29 13.82 17.29
N GLY A 132 2.20 12.83 17.37
CA GLY A 132 2.88 12.23 16.23
C GLY A 132 4.11 11.42 16.64
N LEU A 133 4.86 10.93 15.65
CA LEU A 133 6.07 10.14 15.87
C LEU A 133 7.13 10.90 16.69
N ASN A 134 7.22 12.23 16.54
CA ASN A 134 8.11 13.06 17.35
C ASN A 134 7.76 13.04 18.83
N ASP A 135 6.47 13.08 19.17
CA ASP A 135 5.98 13.06 20.55
C ASP A 135 6.21 11.67 21.20
N PHE A 136 6.09 10.61 20.39
CA PHE A 136 6.47 9.25 20.78
C PHE A 136 7.99 9.09 20.99
N LEU A 137 8.81 9.61 20.07
CA LEU A 137 10.27 9.56 20.18
C LEU A 137 10.76 10.38 21.37
N ASP A 138 10.17 11.55 21.62
CA ASP A 138 10.45 12.37 22.79
C ASP A 138 10.11 11.62 24.09
N TYR A 139 8.95 10.95 24.15
CA TYR A 139 8.58 10.10 25.30
C TYR A 139 9.58 8.97 25.56
N ILE A 140 10.00 8.24 24.51
CA ILE A 140 10.99 7.17 24.64
C ILE A 140 12.34 7.74 25.09
N GLN A 141 12.75 8.89 24.53
CA GLN A 141 13.99 9.55 24.91
C GLN A 141 13.94 10.00 26.39
N HIS A 142 12.79 10.51 26.85
CA HIS A 142 12.58 10.92 28.23
C HIS A 142 12.60 9.74 29.20
N GLN A 143 11.99 8.60 28.83
CA GLN A 143 12.06 7.37 29.63
C GLN A 143 13.48 6.82 29.72
N LYS A 144 14.23 6.79 28.61
CA LYS A 144 15.60 6.29 28.60
C LYS A 144 16.54 7.18 29.43
N SER A 145 16.36 8.51 29.37
CA SER A 145 17.16 9.46 30.14
C SER A 145 16.88 9.42 31.65
N SER A 146 15.63 9.17 32.07
CA SER A 146 15.32 9.02 33.50
C SER A 146 15.87 7.73 34.10
N LYS A 147 15.93 6.65 33.31
CA LYS A 147 16.48 5.37 33.76
C LYS A 147 17.99 5.45 34.02
N ASP A 148 18.72 6.17 33.17
CA ASP A 148 20.18 6.38 33.27
C ASP A 148 20.57 7.23 34.50
N LYS A 149 19.70 8.15 34.94
CA LYS A 149 19.93 9.00 36.13
C LYS A 149 19.67 8.30 37.47
N THR A 150 19.10 7.09 37.44
CA THR A 150 18.76 6.33 38.67
C THR A 150 19.80 5.24 38.96
N GLU A 151 20.77 5.02 38.07
CA GLU A 151 21.89 4.07 38.25
C GLU A 151 23.22 4.74 38.65
N HIS A 152 23.18 5.97 39.19
CA HIS A 152 24.32 6.66 39.79
C HIS A 152 24.08 7.07 41.24
#